data_AF-A0A5M9GDU9-F1
#
_entry.id   AF-A0A5M9GDU9-F1
#
_cell.length_a   1.000
_cell.length_b   1.000
_cell.length_c   1.000
_cell.angle_alpha   90.00
_cell.angle_beta   90.00
_cell.angle_gamma   90.00
#
_symmetry.space_group_name_H-M   'P 1'
#
loop_
_entity.id
_entity.type
_entity.pdbx_description
1 polymer ?
#
loop_
_entity_poly.entity_id
_entity_poly.type
_entity_poly.pdbx_seq_one_letter_code
_entity_poly.pdbx_strand_id
1 'polypeptide(L)'
;MTGLLVVLACTIIFYLLTQILTPSSTYNPNNDSQRAKCSNKLEKRVYDALRFKGYYPTVQYKVPNKRFKLDFAFFSPNGLKIDVEIDGPFHRTPEGIKRDSRRDKYMKTNGWKVIRITDIALNNGFEKQILLLVAKLNELGIEPSTKSELVLLEEK
;
A
#
# COMPACT_ATOMS: atom_id res chain seq x y z
N MET A 1 17.88 -46.20 2.85
CA MET A 1 18.82 -45.05 2.79
C MET A 1 18.39 -43.99 1.79
N THR A 2 17.85 -44.36 0.62
CA THR A 2 17.34 -43.42 -0.40
C THR A 2 16.19 -42.52 0.08
N GLY A 3 15.22 -43.04 0.81
CA GLY A 3 14.08 -42.26 1.31
C GLY A 3 14.46 -41.12 2.26
N LEU A 4 15.50 -41.30 3.10
CA LEU A 4 15.97 -40.26 4.02
C LEU A 4 16.61 -39.08 3.27
N LEU A 5 17.37 -39.38 2.22
CA LEU A 5 18.02 -38.37 1.39
C LEU A 5 17.00 -37.52 0.62
N VAL A 6 15.91 -38.12 0.14
CA VAL A 6 14.83 -37.39 -0.54
C VAL A 6 14.12 -36.43 0.42
N VAL A 7 13.79 -36.88 1.63
CA VAL A 7 13.15 -36.02 2.64
C VAL A 7 14.06 -34.86 3.05
N LEU A 8 15.36 -35.10 3.22
CA LEU A 8 16.34 -34.04 3.51
C LEU A 8 16.45 -33.04 2.35
N ALA A 9 16.46 -33.51 1.10
CA ALA A 9 16.47 -32.61 -0.06
C ALA A 9 15.20 -31.75 -0.14
N CYS A 10 14.01 -32.34 0.04
CA CYS A 10 12.74 -31.61 0.03
C CYS A 10 12.64 -30.58 1.16
N THR A 11 13.13 -30.89 2.36
CA THR A 11 13.10 -29.96 3.50
C THR A 11 14.07 -28.80 3.32
N ILE A 12 15.26 -29.04 2.76
CA ILE A 12 16.21 -27.98 2.40
C ILE A 12 15.63 -27.07 1.31
N ILE A 13 15.05 -27.64 0.25
CA ILE A 13 14.40 -26.87 -0.81
C ILE A 13 13.26 -26.03 -0.24
N PHE A 14 12.40 -26.61 0.60
CA PHE A 14 11.32 -25.89 1.26
C PHE A 14 11.85 -24.76 2.15
N TYR A 15 12.91 -25.00 2.92
CA TYR A 15 13.55 -23.98 3.76
C TYR A 15 14.16 -22.83 2.94
N LEU A 16 14.80 -23.15 1.81
CA LEU A 16 15.34 -22.13 0.89
C LEU A 16 14.20 -21.33 0.24
N LEU A 17 13.11 -22.02 -0.16
CA LEU A 17 11.92 -21.37 -0.69
C LEU A 17 11.28 -20.44 0.34
N THR A 18 11.18 -20.84 1.61
CA THR A 18 10.63 -19.96 2.64
C THR A 18 11.49 -18.73 2.83
N GLN A 19 12.82 -18.84 2.83
CA GLN A 19 13.71 -17.68 2.92
C GLN A 19 13.55 -16.69 1.75
N ILE A 20 13.34 -17.19 0.53
CA ILE A 20 13.10 -16.36 -0.67
C ILE A 20 11.71 -15.72 -0.63
N LEU A 21 10.71 -16.44 -0.13
CA LEU A 21 9.30 -16.03 -0.11
C LEU A 21 8.93 -15.19 1.13
N THR A 22 9.75 -15.19 2.18
CA THR A 22 9.56 -14.33 3.35
C THR A 22 10.41 -13.07 3.21
N PRO A 23 9.86 -11.95 2.73
CA PRO A 23 10.55 -10.68 2.88
C PRO A 23 10.73 -10.42 4.38
N SER A 24 11.97 -10.36 4.84
CA SER A 24 12.30 -9.92 6.20
C SER A 24 11.98 -8.43 6.29
N SER A 25 10.70 -8.10 6.50
CA SER A 25 10.30 -6.71 6.67
C SER A 25 10.88 -6.20 7.98
N THR A 26 11.81 -5.24 7.89
CA THR A 26 12.34 -4.52 9.07
C THR A 26 11.34 -3.51 9.62
N TYR A 27 10.09 -3.56 9.17
CA TYR A 27 9.04 -2.66 9.56
C TYR A 27 8.65 -2.87 11.02
N ASN A 28 8.74 -1.81 11.82
CA ASN A 28 8.26 -1.78 13.20
C ASN A 28 7.11 -0.76 13.32
N PRO A 29 5.85 -1.20 13.48
CA PRO A 29 4.69 -0.33 13.59
C PRO A 29 4.74 0.70 14.74
N ASN A 30 5.57 0.46 15.76
CA ASN A 30 5.67 1.34 16.93
C ASN A 30 6.62 2.52 16.72
N ASN A 31 7.46 2.48 15.68
CA ASN A 31 8.46 3.51 15.39
C ASN A 31 8.38 4.00 13.94
N ASP A 32 7.17 4.10 13.38
CA ASP A 32 6.94 4.58 12.03
C ASP A 32 6.11 5.88 12.05
N SER A 33 6.74 6.97 11.62
CA SER A 33 6.15 8.32 11.63
C SER A 33 5.02 8.49 10.62
N GLN A 34 5.04 7.71 9.52
CA GLN A 34 3.99 7.72 8.51
C GLN A 34 2.75 6.99 9.04
N ARG A 35 2.93 5.85 9.69
CA ARG A 35 1.84 5.13 10.37
C ARG A 35 1.11 6.00 11.40
N ALA A 36 1.85 6.83 12.14
CA ALA A 36 1.28 7.74 13.13
C ALA A 36 0.31 8.78 12.51
N LYS A 37 0.47 9.10 11.22
CA LYS A 37 -0.38 10.05 10.49
C LYS A 37 -1.72 9.45 10.02
N CYS A 38 -1.88 8.13 10.03
CA CYS A 38 -3.15 7.49 9.64
C CYS A 38 -4.30 7.98 10.54
N SER A 39 -5.44 8.29 9.94
CA SER A 39 -6.55 8.97 10.60
C SER A 39 -7.35 8.05 11.53
N ASN A 40 -7.35 6.74 11.27
CA ASN A 40 -8.09 5.76 12.04
C ASN A 40 -7.39 4.38 12.12
N LYS A 41 -7.97 3.45 12.90
CA LYS A 41 -7.41 2.10 13.11
C LYS A 41 -7.39 1.26 11.82
N LEU A 42 -8.39 1.43 10.95
CA LEU A 42 -8.48 0.67 9.70
C LEU A 42 -7.37 1.08 8.73
N GLU A 43 -7.15 2.38 8.56
CA GLU A 43 -6.01 2.91 7.79
C GLU A 43 -4.68 2.41 8.35
N LYS A 44 -4.47 2.43 9.68
CA LYS A 44 -3.24 1.87 10.28
C LYS A 44 -3.05 0.40 9.92
N ARG A 45 -4.12 -0.39 9.95
CA ARG A 45 -4.08 -1.82 9.59
C ARG A 45 -3.73 -2.02 8.10
N VAL A 46 -4.30 -1.22 7.20
CA VAL A 46 -3.95 -1.25 5.76
C VAL A 46 -2.49 -0.84 5.54
N TYR A 47 -2.06 0.24 6.19
CA TYR A 47 -0.68 0.72 6.15
C TYR A 47 0.27 -0.38 6.62
N ASP A 48 0.02 -0.99 7.78
CA ASP A 48 0.83 -2.08 8.32
C ASP A 48 0.97 -3.24 7.31
N ALA A 49 -0.15 -3.65 6.71
CA ALA A 49 -0.15 -4.73 5.73
C ALA A 49 0.67 -4.39 4.47
N LEU A 50 0.61 -3.14 4.00
CA LEU A 50 1.43 -2.65 2.88
C LEU A 50 2.91 -2.62 3.24
N ARG A 51 3.27 -2.11 4.42
CA ARG A 51 4.65 -2.04 4.90
C ARG A 51 5.28 -3.42 5.10
N PHE A 52 4.54 -4.37 5.67
CA PHE A 52 5.00 -5.76 5.79
C PHE A 52 5.25 -6.42 4.43
N LYS A 53 4.58 -5.95 3.37
CA LYS A 53 4.77 -6.41 1.99
C LYS A 53 5.81 -5.59 1.20
N GLY A 54 6.50 -4.64 1.82
CA GLY A 54 7.57 -3.86 1.17
C GLY A 54 7.09 -2.62 0.40
N TYR A 55 5.85 -2.16 0.61
CA TYR A 55 5.34 -0.92 0.01
C TYR A 55 5.54 0.26 0.96
N TYR A 56 5.80 1.46 0.43
CA TYR A 56 6.14 2.64 1.24
C TYR A 56 5.24 3.84 0.88
N PRO A 57 3.93 3.81 1.22
CA PRO A 57 3.03 4.92 0.91
C PRO A 57 3.36 6.19 1.72
N THR A 58 3.12 7.34 1.08
CA THR A 58 3.07 8.63 1.78
C THR A 58 1.70 8.86 2.39
N VAL A 59 1.58 8.81 3.72
CA VAL A 59 0.33 8.97 4.45
C VAL A 59 -0.05 10.43 4.59
N GLN A 60 -1.34 10.75 4.46
CA GLN A 60 -1.86 12.13 4.57
C GLN A 60 -1.15 13.12 3.63
N TYR A 61 -0.84 12.69 2.40
CA TYR A 61 -0.16 13.52 1.42
C TYR A 61 -0.99 14.76 1.07
N LYS A 62 -0.39 15.94 1.20
CA LYS A 62 -1.03 17.22 0.85
C LYS A 62 -0.83 17.51 -0.62
N VAL A 63 -1.90 17.45 -1.40
CA VAL A 63 -1.86 17.79 -2.83
C VAL A 63 -1.56 19.30 -2.98
N PRO A 64 -0.58 19.70 -3.81
CA PRO A 64 -0.23 21.11 -4.00
C PRO A 64 -1.44 21.98 -4.35
N ASN A 65 -1.55 23.15 -3.73
CA ASN A 65 -2.65 24.10 -3.93
C ASN A 65 -4.05 23.56 -3.63
N LYS A 66 -4.16 22.46 -2.87
CA LYS A 66 -5.42 21.89 -2.40
C LYS A 66 -5.45 21.83 -0.87
N ARG A 67 -6.67 21.84 -0.34
CA ARG A 67 -6.95 21.77 1.10
C ARG A 67 -7.14 20.34 1.61
N PHE A 68 -7.39 19.38 0.73
CA PHE A 68 -7.58 17.97 1.10
C PHE A 68 -6.24 17.22 1.11
N LYS A 69 -6.24 16.09 1.82
CA LYS A 69 -5.11 15.16 1.92
C LYS A 69 -5.55 13.79 1.41
N LEU A 70 -4.58 13.01 0.95
CA LEU A 70 -4.77 11.64 0.47
C LEU A 70 -4.42 10.66 1.58
N ASP A 71 -5.19 9.58 1.76
CA ASP A 71 -4.91 8.59 2.80
C ASP A 71 -3.54 7.95 2.56
N PHE A 72 -3.30 7.47 1.34
CA PHE A 72 -2.01 6.93 0.90
C PHE A 72 -1.67 7.39 -0.51
N ALA A 73 -0.55 8.09 -0.67
CA ALA A 73 0.01 8.45 -1.97
C ALA A 73 1.20 7.56 -2.34
N PHE A 74 1.22 7.10 -3.59
CA PHE A 74 2.37 6.44 -4.21
C PHE A 74 2.86 7.23 -5.41
N PHE A 75 4.17 7.18 -5.63
CA PHE A 75 4.85 7.81 -6.74
C PHE A 75 5.71 6.74 -7.42
N SER A 76 5.37 6.39 -8.64
CA SER A 76 6.17 5.45 -9.43
C SER A 76 7.40 6.19 -10.00
N PRO A 77 8.54 5.50 -10.19
CA PRO A 77 9.71 6.07 -10.87
C PRO A 77 9.40 6.63 -12.27
N ASN A 78 8.36 6.14 -12.94
CA ASN A 78 7.92 6.63 -14.25
C ASN A 78 7.05 7.91 -14.18
N GLY A 79 6.86 8.50 -13.00
CA GLY A 79 6.08 9.72 -12.80
C GLY A 79 4.58 9.50 -12.57
N LEU A 80 4.09 8.26 -12.57
CA LEU A 80 2.70 7.96 -12.23
C LEU A 80 2.43 8.25 -10.74
N LYS A 81 1.31 8.92 -10.47
CA LYS A 81 0.84 9.22 -9.11
C LYS A 81 -0.41 8.41 -8.81
N ILE A 82 -0.42 7.73 -7.66
CA ILE A 82 -1.55 6.89 -7.26
C ILE A 82 -2.02 7.35 -5.89
N ASP A 83 -3.32 7.50 -5.77
CA ASP A 83 -4.05 7.80 -4.56
C ASP A 83 -4.83 6.55 -4.16
N VAL A 84 -4.58 6.00 -2.97
CA VAL A 84 -5.35 4.91 -2.41
C VAL A 84 -6.16 5.46 -1.25
N GLU A 85 -7.48 5.51 -1.41
CA GLU A 85 -8.43 6.02 -0.42
C GLU A 85 -9.14 4.86 0.30
N ILE A 86 -9.25 4.96 1.62
CA ILE A 86 -10.02 4.03 2.46
C ILE A 86 -11.37 4.67 2.75
N ASP A 87 -12.34 4.36 1.90
CA ASP A 87 -13.63 5.03 1.89
C ASP A 87 -14.54 4.45 2.99
N GLY A 88 -14.93 5.31 3.94
CA GLY A 88 -15.93 5.00 4.94
C GLY A 88 -17.36 5.24 4.42
N PRO A 89 -18.39 4.83 5.18
CA PRO A 89 -19.78 5.03 4.79
C PRO A 89 -20.15 6.50 5.02
N PHE A 90 -19.75 7.40 4.12
CA PHE A 90 -20.09 8.80 4.25
C PHE A 90 -21.52 9.09 3.74
N HIS A 91 -22.28 9.84 4.54
CA HIS A 91 -23.61 10.32 4.17
C HIS A 91 -23.55 11.17 2.90
N ARG A 92 -24.20 10.68 1.83
CA ARG A 92 -24.24 11.34 0.52
C ARG A 92 -25.17 12.56 0.56
N THR A 93 -24.66 13.70 1.03
CA THR A 93 -25.33 14.99 0.80
C THR A 93 -25.11 15.44 -0.66
N PRO A 94 -26.07 16.14 -1.28
CA PRO A 94 -25.90 16.70 -2.64
C PRO A 94 -24.64 17.58 -2.76
N GLU A 95 -24.29 18.32 -1.72
CA GLU A 95 -23.11 19.17 -1.63
C GLU A 95 -21.82 18.34 -1.57
N GLY A 96 -21.83 17.23 -0.84
CA GLY A 96 -20.74 16.26 -0.78
C GLY A 96 -20.45 15.66 -2.15
N ILE A 97 -21.49 15.19 -2.84
CA ILE A 97 -21.36 14.60 -4.19
C ILE A 97 -20.74 15.60 -5.18
N LYS A 98 -21.17 16.86 -5.17
CA LYS A 98 -20.59 17.90 -6.05
C LYS A 98 -19.13 18.17 -5.72
N ARG A 99 -18.76 18.17 -4.43
CA ARG A 99 -17.37 18.36 -3.99
C ARG A 99 -16.49 17.19 -4.42
N ASP A 100 -16.96 15.97 -4.23
CA ASP A 100 -16.23 14.75 -4.59
C ASP A 100 -16.06 14.65 -6.10
N SER A 101 -17.09 14.99 -6.89
CA SER A 101 -16.99 15.05 -8.35
C SER A 101 -15.90 16.03 -8.82
N ARG A 102 -15.82 17.22 -8.20
CA ARG A 102 -14.77 18.21 -8.52
C ARG A 102 -13.38 17.70 -8.14
N ARG A 103 -13.26 17.02 -6.99
CA ARG A 103 -12.02 16.41 -6.53
C ARG A 103 -11.56 15.33 -7.51
N ASP A 104 -12.45 14.41 -7.86
CA ASP A 104 -12.15 13.29 -8.76
C ASP A 104 -11.73 13.79 -10.15
N LYS A 105 -12.44 14.80 -10.67
CA LYS A 105 -12.05 15.45 -11.93
C LYS A 105 -10.66 16.08 -11.82
N TYR A 106 -10.37 16.79 -10.73
CA TYR A 106 -9.06 17.39 -10.51
C TYR A 106 -7.95 16.33 -10.45
N MET A 107 -8.14 15.26 -9.67
CA MET A 107 -7.17 14.18 -9.52
C MET A 107 -6.86 13.56 -10.89
N LYS A 108 -7.89 13.19 -11.65
CA LYS A 108 -7.74 12.62 -12.99
C LYS A 108 -7.01 13.56 -13.95
N THR A 109 -7.40 14.84 -14.02
CA THR A 109 -6.75 15.82 -14.91
C THR A 109 -5.29 16.09 -14.52
N ASN A 110 -4.92 15.88 -13.26
CA ASN A 110 -3.56 16.11 -12.78
C ASN A 110 -2.73 14.82 -12.70
N GLY A 111 -3.11 13.77 -13.44
CA GLY A 111 -2.32 12.55 -13.58
C GLY A 111 -2.34 11.63 -12.35
N TRP A 112 -3.35 11.77 -11.49
CA TRP A 112 -3.56 10.83 -10.39
C TRP A 112 -4.47 9.68 -10.82
N LYS A 113 -4.05 8.47 -10.53
CA LYS A 113 -4.90 7.28 -10.53
C LYS A 113 -5.47 7.09 -9.13
N VAL A 114 -6.78 7.07 -9.00
CA VAL A 114 -7.45 6.85 -7.70
C VAL A 114 -7.88 5.39 -7.59
N ILE A 115 -7.55 4.74 -6.48
CA ILE A 115 -7.97 3.39 -6.08
C ILE A 115 -8.76 3.55 -4.78
N ARG A 116 -10.01 3.09 -4.76
CA ARG A 116 -10.86 3.16 -3.57
C ARG A 116 -11.13 1.79 -3.03
N ILE A 117 -10.97 1.62 -1.73
CA ILE A 117 -11.35 0.40 -1.02
C ILE A 117 -12.30 0.80 0.09
N THR A 118 -13.52 0.27 0.06
CA THR A 118 -14.51 0.57 1.10
C THR A 118 -14.18 -0.18 2.38
N ASP A 119 -14.53 0.41 3.51
CA ASP A 119 -14.45 -0.25 4.81
C ASP A 119 -15.26 -1.56 4.86
N ILE A 120 -16.44 -1.60 4.22
CA ILE A 120 -17.24 -2.82 4.06
C ILE A 120 -16.45 -3.91 3.33
N ALA A 121 -15.75 -3.57 2.24
CA ALA A 121 -14.94 -4.53 1.50
C ALA A 121 -13.77 -5.05 2.33
N LEU A 122 -13.11 -4.19 3.10
CA LEU A 122 -12.05 -4.57 4.03
C LEU A 122 -12.56 -5.45 5.17
N ASN A 123 -13.75 -5.18 5.70
CA ASN A 123 -14.37 -6.00 6.75
C ASN A 123 -14.79 -7.37 6.23
N ASN A 124 -15.26 -7.46 4.98
CA ASN A 124 -15.70 -8.72 4.37
C ASN A 124 -14.53 -9.61 3.92
N GLY A 125 -13.32 -9.09 3.82
CA GLY A 125 -12.17 -9.87 3.38
C GLY A 125 -10.89 -9.06 3.29
N PHE A 126 -10.32 -8.70 4.43
CA PHE A 126 -9.18 -7.81 4.53
C PHE A 126 -7.98 -8.29 3.70
N GLU A 127 -7.53 -9.52 3.91
CA GLU A 127 -6.36 -10.09 3.24
C GLU A 127 -6.56 -10.13 1.73
N LYS A 128 -7.76 -10.50 1.27
CA LYS A 128 -8.14 -10.48 -0.15
C LYS A 128 -8.03 -9.07 -0.72
N GLN A 129 -8.58 -8.06 -0.05
CA GLN A 129 -8.50 -6.67 -0.53
C GLN A 129 -7.06 -6.16 -0.57
N ILE A 130 -6.23 -6.50 0.42
CA ILE A 130 -4.81 -6.14 0.40
C ILE A 130 -4.09 -6.80 -0.78
N LEU A 131 -4.35 -8.08 -1.07
CA LEU A 131 -3.74 -8.76 -2.22
C LEU A 131 -4.18 -8.15 -3.55
N LEU A 132 -5.46 -7.79 -3.69
CA LEU A 132 -5.95 -7.10 -4.88
C LEU A 132 -5.32 -5.70 -5.04
N LEU A 133 -5.19 -4.96 -3.95
CA LEU A 133 -4.49 -3.67 -3.94
C LEU A 133 -3.04 -3.83 -4.38
N VAL A 134 -2.32 -4.79 -3.80
CA VAL A 134 -0.91 -5.09 -4.12
C VAL A 134 -0.75 -5.47 -5.59
N ALA A 135 -1.60 -6.38 -6.10
CA ALA A 135 -1.61 -6.73 -7.52
C ALA A 135 -1.84 -5.47 -8.38
N LYS A 136 -2.76 -4.59 -7.97
CA LYS A 136 -3.04 -3.36 -8.70
C LYS A 136 -1.89 -2.36 -8.67
N LEU A 137 -1.18 -2.25 -7.55
CA LEU A 137 0.02 -1.42 -7.42
C LEU A 137 1.12 -1.92 -8.37
N ASN A 138 1.35 -3.23 -8.42
CA ASN A 138 2.34 -3.84 -9.32
C ASN A 138 2.00 -3.62 -10.79
N GLU A 139 0.73 -3.81 -11.18
CA GLU A 139 0.26 -3.50 -12.55
C GLU A 139 0.52 -2.03 -12.95
N LEU A 140 0.57 -1.13 -11.97
CA LEU A 140 0.83 0.29 -12.17
C LEU A 140 2.32 0.66 -12.00
N GLY A 141 3.21 -0.32 -11.88
CA GLY A 141 4.65 -0.11 -11.73
C GLY A 141 5.05 0.47 -10.37
N ILE A 142 4.28 0.18 -9.32
CA ILE A 142 4.70 0.33 -7.93
C ILE A 142 5.17 -1.03 -7.45
N GLU A 143 6.48 -1.19 -7.33
CA GLU A 143 7.09 -2.43 -6.86
C GLU A 143 7.43 -2.35 -5.36
N PRO A 144 7.45 -3.48 -4.65
CA PRO A 144 7.94 -3.51 -3.28
C PRO A 144 9.45 -3.23 -3.29
N SER A 145 9.89 -2.19 -2.60
CA SER A 145 11.32 -1.88 -2.54
C SER A 145 12.01 -2.70 -1.46
N THR A 146 13.06 -3.42 -1.85
CA THR A 146 14.05 -3.92 -0.91
C THR A 146 14.94 -2.75 -0.50
N LYS A 147 15.23 -2.67 0.80
CA LYS A 147 15.91 -1.57 1.52
C LYS A 147 17.16 -0.98 0.84
N SER A 148 17.79 -1.69 -0.11
CA SER A 148 19.02 -1.27 -0.79
C SER A 148 18.87 0.00 -1.64
N GLU A 149 17.67 0.37 -2.09
CA GLU A 149 17.48 1.50 -3.02
C GLU A 149 17.09 2.82 -2.32
N LEU A 150 16.50 2.74 -1.12
CA LEU A 150 16.07 3.92 -0.34
C LEU A 150 17.23 4.62 0.39
N VAL A 151 18.24 3.87 0.85
CA VAL A 151 19.43 4.44 1.50
C VAL A 151 20.23 5.33 0.54
N LEU A 152 20.18 5.06 -0.77
CA LEU A 152 20.90 5.84 -1.79
C LEU A 152 20.18 7.13 -2.22
N LEU A 153 18.89 7.27 -1.91
CA LEU A 153 18.10 8.46 -2.26
C LEU A 153 18.04 9.49 -1.13
N GLU A 154 18.33 9.10 0.11
CA GLU A 154 18.43 10.03 1.25
C GLU A 154 19.82 10.70 1.37
N GLU A 155 20.80 10.27 0.55
CA GLU A 155 22.18 10.79 0.51
C GLU A 155 22.49 11.71 -0.70
N LYS A 156 21.46 12.12 -1.46
CA LYS A 156 21.61 13.06 -2.60
C LYS A 156 20.76 14.30 -2.42
#